data_AF-A0A1V5RX18-F1
#
_entry.id   AF-A0A1V5RX18-F1
#
_cell.length_a   1.000
_cell.length_b   1.000
_cell.length_c   1.000
_cell.angle_alpha   90.00
_cell.angle_beta   90.00
_cell.angle_gamma   90.00
#
_symmetry.space_group_name_H-M   'P 1'
#
loop_
_entity.id
_entity.type
_entity.pdbx_description
1 polymer ?
#
loop_
_entity_poly.entity_id
_entity_poly.type
_entity_poly.pdbx_seq_one_letter_code
_entity_poly.pdbx_strand_id
1 'polypeptide(L)'
;MMAETPGISYRDAGVDIAAGTRAVALMRDAVRSTYGPEVLLGIGAFGGLYDAGALKGLAEPVLVASTDGVGTKVKIASALGRFDTIGHDIVNHCVNDILVQGARPLFFLDYIAAERLDPVMAAAVEVAELGCTLGDALLAPHRSYLTAVNTLQAAGIQIRGMAHITGGGLIDNPPRIFPPGLAARLYRDRWPAPPIFDLIQRSGRIADAEMAHVFNLGLGMLLILPAGQSAEALALLGEDAWNVGEMIARDAGPTVEIVR
;
A
#
# COMPACT_ATOMS: atom_id res chain seq x y z
N MET A 1 38.60 -30.43 -39.09
CA MET A 1 38.25 -29.70 -37.85
C MET A 1 36.74 -29.65 -37.78
N MET A 2 36.13 -30.26 -36.75
CA MET A 2 34.70 -30.11 -36.52
C MET A 2 34.47 -28.72 -35.94
N ALA A 3 33.60 -27.93 -36.56
CA ALA A 3 33.20 -26.64 -36.01
C ALA A 3 32.46 -26.89 -34.69
N GLU A 4 32.92 -26.29 -33.59
CA GLU A 4 32.21 -26.32 -32.33
C GLU A 4 30.86 -25.63 -32.51
N THR A 5 29.77 -26.34 -32.19
CA THR A 5 28.44 -25.75 -32.12
C THR A 5 28.44 -24.69 -30.99
N PRO A 6 27.96 -23.45 -31.23
CA PRO A 6 27.91 -22.44 -30.17
C PRO A 6 27.10 -22.98 -28.99
N GLY A 7 27.73 -23.03 -27.81
CA GLY A 7 27.07 -23.47 -26.59
C GLY A 7 25.98 -22.49 -26.17
N ILE A 8 24.82 -23.00 -25.76
CA ILE A 8 23.72 -22.19 -25.22
C ILE A 8 24.19 -21.63 -23.86
N SER A 9 24.10 -20.32 -23.68
CA SER A 9 24.45 -19.62 -22.45
C SER A 9 23.25 -19.53 -21.50
N TYR A 10 23.51 -19.33 -20.21
CA TYR A 10 22.44 -19.10 -19.22
C TYR A 10 21.64 -17.82 -19.50
N ARG A 11 22.27 -16.86 -20.20
CA ARG A 11 21.61 -15.66 -20.72
C ARG A 11 20.56 -15.99 -21.79
N ASP A 12 20.76 -17.03 -22.60
CA ASP A 12 19.80 -17.47 -23.61
C ASP A 12 18.54 -18.09 -22.98
N ALA A 13 18.62 -18.47 -21.69
CA ALA A 13 17.47 -18.85 -20.87
C ALA A 13 16.81 -17.64 -20.16
N GLY A 14 17.19 -16.41 -20.51
CA GLY A 14 16.65 -15.17 -19.92
C GLY A 14 17.37 -14.70 -18.65
N VAL A 15 18.39 -15.42 -18.17
CA VAL A 15 19.08 -15.09 -16.91
C VAL A 15 20.39 -14.36 -17.17
N ASP A 16 20.38 -13.03 -17.05
CA ASP A 16 21.58 -12.20 -17.17
C ASP A 16 22.13 -11.78 -15.80
N ILE A 17 23.10 -12.55 -15.30
CA ILE A 17 23.78 -12.28 -14.02
C ILE A 17 24.40 -10.87 -13.99
N ALA A 18 24.97 -10.42 -15.11
CA ALA A 18 25.57 -9.09 -15.18
C ALA A 18 24.51 -7.97 -15.08
N ALA A 19 23.32 -8.19 -15.62
CA ALA A 19 22.20 -7.27 -15.46
C ALA A 19 21.74 -7.22 -13.98
N GLY A 20 21.63 -8.38 -13.32
CA GLY A 20 21.33 -8.45 -11.89
C GLY A 20 22.37 -7.72 -11.02
N THR A 21 23.66 -7.95 -11.26
CA THR A 21 24.73 -7.24 -10.54
C THR A 21 24.69 -5.73 -10.79
N ARG A 22 24.43 -5.28 -12.02
CA ARG A 22 24.28 -3.86 -12.33
C ARG A 22 23.08 -3.24 -11.62
N ALA A 23 21.94 -3.92 -11.59
CA ALA A 23 20.76 -3.44 -10.87
C ALA A 23 21.07 -3.26 -9.37
N VAL A 24 21.72 -4.24 -8.73
CA VAL A 24 22.16 -4.14 -7.33
C VAL A 24 23.11 -2.96 -7.11
N ALA A 25 24.03 -2.71 -8.05
CA ALA A 25 24.94 -1.57 -7.97
C ALA A 25 24.20 -0.22 -8.07
N LEU A 26 23.22 -0.10 -8.98
CA LEU A 26 22.43 1.11 -9.18
C LEU A 26 21.53 1.43 -7.96
N MET A 27 20.96 0.41 -7.32
CA MET A 27 20.08 0.61 -6.15
C MET A 27 20.84 0.79 -4.83
N ARG A 28 22.16 0.59 -4.81
CA ARG A 28 22.97 0.54 -3.57
C ARG A 28 22.81 1.77 -2.70
N ASP A 29 22.91 2.96 -3.28
CA ASP A 29 22.88 4.20 -2.49
C ASP A 29 21.46 4.51 -1.99
N ALA A 30 20.44 4.22 -2.80
CA ALA A 30 19.03 4.30 -2.38
C ALA A 30 18.75 3.36 -1.21
N VAL A 31 19.17 2.09 -1.29
CA VAL A 31 19.02 1.11 -0.20
C VAL A 31 19.80 1.54 1.05
N ARG A 32 21.02 2.06 0.92
CA ARG A 32 21.79 2.55 2.07
C ARG A 32 21.16 3.77 2.74
N SER A 33 20.44 4.61 1.99
CA SER A 33 19.77 5.78 2.54
C SER A 33 18.64 5.43 3.52
N THR A 34 18.14 4.18 3.48
CA THR A 34 17.09 3.70 4.40
C THR A 34 17.65 3.10 5.69
N TYR A 35 18.98 3.02 5.85
CA TYR A 35 19.58 2.33 6.99
C TYR A 35 19.36 3.12 8.29
N GLY A 36 18.72 2.45 9.25
CA GLY A 36 18.70 2.86 10.64
C GLY A 36 19.95 2.39 11.40
N PRO A 37 20.14 2.86 12.64
CA PRO A 37 21.26 2.44 13.50
C PRO A 37 21.27 0.93 13.81
N GLU A 38 20.14 0.24 13.64
CA GLU A 38 20.00 -1.19 13.87
C GLU A 38 20.48 -2.06 12.69
N VAL A 39 20.80 -1.49 11.53
CA VAL A 39 21.32 -2.28 10.40
C VAL A 39 22.79 -2.65 10.64
N LEU A 40 23.07 -3.94 10.87
CA LEU A 40 24.41 -4.46 11.18
C LEU A 40 25.19 -4.86 9.92
N LEU A 41 24.48 -5.36 8.91
CA LEU A 41 25.06 -5.79 7.65
C LEU A 41 24.01 -5.61 6.54
N GLY A 42 24.43 -5.10 5.39
CA GLY A 42 23.53 -4.61 4.35
C GLY A 42 23.76 -5.22 2.97
N ILE A 43 23.39 -4.44 1.95
CA ILE A 43 23.38 -4.85 0.54
C ILE A 43 24.75 -5.35 0.07
N GLY A 44 24.75 -6.51 -0.59
CA GLY A 44 25.96 -7.20 -1.06
C GLY A 44 26.44 -8.35 -0.16
N ALA A 45 25.92 -8.47 1.06
CA ALA A 45 26.06 -9.68 1.87
C ALA A 45 25.05 -10.77 1.42
N PHE A 46 25.25 -12.00 1.89
CA PHE A 46 24.31 -13.10 1.63
C PHE A 46 22.92 -12.86 2.25
N GLY A 47 22.87 -12.08 3.33
CA GLY A 47 21.64 -11.59 3.94
C GLY A 47 21.90 -10.30 4.71
N GLY A 48 20.89 -9.44 4.76
CA GLY A 48 20.90 -8.28 5.65
C GLY A 48 20.75 -8.72 7.11
N LEU A 49 21.37 -7.98 8.03
CA LEU A 49 21.28 -8.23 9.47
C LEU A 49 20.71 -6.98 10.16
N TYR A 50 19.74 -7.21 11.05
CA TYR A 50 19.10 -6.18 11.87
C TYR A 50 19.30 -6.51 13.35
N ASP A 51 19.73 -5.55 14.16
CA ASP A 51 19.93 -5.71 15.60
C ASP A 51 18.59 -5.74 16.33
N ALA A 52 18.21 -6.94 16.78
CA ALA A 52 17.03 -7.13 17.63
C ALA A 52 17.22 -6.56 19.05
N GLY A 53 18.40 -6.04 19.40
CA GLY A 53 18.70 -5.38 20.66
C GLY A 53 17.73 -4.24 21.00
N ALA A 54 17.24 -3.51 20.00
CA ALA A 54 16.22 -2.48 20.16
C ALA A 54 14.90 -2.99 20.77
N LEU A 55 14.65 -4.31 20.72
CA LEU A 55 13.43 -4.93 21.26
C LEU A 55 13.54 -5.27 22.75
N LYS A 56 14.75 -5.23 23.34
CA LYS A 56 14.99 -5.66 24.74
C LYS A 56 14.25 -4.83 25.79
N GLY A 57 13.84 -3.61 25.46
CA GLY A 57 13.06 -2.73 26.34
C GLY A 57 11.55 -2.98 26.30
N LEU A 58 11.07 -3.84 25.39
CA LEU A 58 9.66 -4.19 25.30
C LEU A 58 9.34 -5.32 26.29
N ALA A 59 8.20 -5.22 26.97
CA ALA A 59 7.79 -6.23 27.95
C ALA A 59 7.53 -7.60 27.29
N GLU A 60 6.76 -7.62 26.20
CA GLU A 60 6.38 -8.82 25.45
C GLU A 60 6.42 -8.53 23.94
N PRO A 61 7.60 -8.50 23.31
CA PRO A 61 7.72 -8.16 21.89
C PRO A 61 7.09 -9.24 21.00
N VAL A 62 6.20 -8.81 20.09
CA VAL A 62 5.61 -9.65 19.04
C VAL A 62 6.08 -9.15 17.68
N LEU A 63 6.50 -10.07 16.82
CA LEU A 63 6.85 -9.76 15.44
C LEU A 63 5.62 -9.94 14.55
N VAL A 64 5.31 -8.90 13.78
CA VAL A 64 4.25 -8.91 12.77
C VAL A 64 4.92 -8.82 11.40
N ALA A 65 4.54 -9.69 10.48
CA ALA A 65 5.08 -9.73 9.12
C ALA A 65 3.93 -9.67 8.12
N SER A 66 4.14 -8.94 7.03
CA SER A 66 3.28 -8.98 5.84
C SER A 66 4.14 -9.21 4.59
N THR A 67 3.53 -9.82 3.58
CA THR A 67 4.09 -10.00 2.25
C THR A 67 3.00 -9.74 1.22
N ASP A 68 3.23 -8.77 0.34
CA ASP A 68 2.27 -8.34 -0.67
C ASP A 68 2.94 -8.07 -2.01
N GLY A 69 2.10 -7.99 -3.04
CA GLY A 69 2.49 -7.50 -4.35
C GLY A 69 1.75 -6.23 -4.72
N VAL A 70 2.27 -5.50 -5.72
CA VAL A 70 1.57 -4.34 -6.31
C VAL A 70 0.35 -4.77 -7.14
N GLY A 71 0.27 -6.04 -7.52
CA GLY A 71 -0.82 -6.59 -8.31
C GLY A 71 -0.79 -6.11 -9.76
N THR A 72 -1.96 -6.05 -10.41
CA THR A 72 -2.05 -5.77 -11.84
C THR A 72 -1.69 -4.33 -12.24
N LYS A 73 -1.48 -3.41 -11.28
CA LYS A 73 -0.94 -2.06 -11.54
C LYS A 73 0.46 -2.10 -12.20
N VAL A 74 1.23 -3.19 -12.01
CA VAL A 74 2.50 -3.42 -12.73
C VAL A 74 2.33 -3.52 -14.25
N LYS A 75 1.15 -3.96 -14.73
CA LYS A 75 0.85 -4.02 -16.17
C LYS A 75 0.66 -2.62 -16.75
N ILE A 76 0.07 -1.70 -15.98
CA ILE A 76 -0.12 -0.30 -16.36
C ILE A 76 1.24 0.39 -16.39
N ALA A 77 2.04 0.22 -15.34
CA ALA A 77 3.42 0.68 -15.28
C ALA A 77 4.23 0.22 -16.50
N SER A 78 4.17 -1.07 -16.83
CA SER A 78 4.83 -1.64 -18.00
C SER A 78 4.34 -1.04 -19.31
N ALA A 79 3.02 -0.92 -19.51
CA ALA A 79 2.44 -0.35 -20.72
C ALA A 79 2.84 1.12 -20.94
N LEU A 80 3.07 1.87 -19.85
CA LEU A 80 3.50 3.28 -19.88
C LEU A 80 5.02 3.43 -19.78
N GLY A 81 5.75 2.33 -19.61
CA GLY A 81 7.17 2.32 -19.31
C GLY A 81 7.55 2.98 -17.99
N ARG A 82 6.63 3.23 -17.05
CA ARG A 82 6.83 4.01 -15.80
C ARG A 82 6.81 3.11 -14.57
N PHE A 83 7.91 3.06 -13.83
CA PHE A 83 8.07 2.17 -12.66
C PHE A 83 8.50 2.87 -11.37
N ASP A 84 8.70 4.19 -11.43
CA ASP A 84 9.22 5.04 -10.36
C ASP A 84 8.33 5.07 -9.10
N THR A 85 7.05 4.73 -9.23
CA THR A 85 6.08 4.71 -8.11
C THR A 85 5.78 3.30 -7.57
N ILE A 86 6.10 2.25 -8.32
CA ILE A 86 5.74 0.85 -8.00
C ILE A 86 6.47 0.36 -6.74
N GLY A 87 7.71 0.82 -6.51
CA GLY A 87 8.45 0.53 -5.29
C GLY A 87 7.81 1.15 -4.03
N HIS A 88 7.20 2.33 -4.16
CA HIS A 88 6.45 2.93 -3.05
C HIS A 88 5.15 2.17 -2.79
N ASP A 89 4.47 1.72 -3.85
CA ASP A 89 3.22 0.96 -3.73
C ASP A 89 3.41 -0.30 -2.87
N ILE A 90 4.42 -1.12 -3.18
CA ILE A 90 4.64 -2.39 -2.45
C ILE A 90 5.02 -2.15 -0.99
N VAL A 91 5.88 -1.18 -0.72
CA VAL A 91 6.31 -0.85 0.65
C VAL A 91 5.12 -0.35 1.46
N ASN A 92 4.35 0.59 0.91
CA ASN A 92 3.24 1.18 1.63
C ASN A 92 2.09 0.19 1.85
N HIS A 93 1.88 -0.75 0.93
CA HIS A 93 0.93 -1.85 1.13
C HIS A 93 1.29 -2.67 2.37
N CYS A 94 2.52 -3.22 2.41
CA CYS A 94 2.99 -4.05 3.53
C CYS A 94 3.04 -3.26 4.85
N VAL A 95 3.50 -2.00 4.82
CA VAL A 95 3.58 -1.15 6.02
C VAL A 95 2.19 -0.89 6.58
N ASN A 96 1.22 -0.54 5.74
CA ASN A 96 -0.14 -0.29 6.20
C ASN A 96 -0.79 -1.57 6.76
N ASP A 97 -0.50 -2.74 6.21
CA ASP A 97 -1.05 -4.03 6.65
C ASP A 97 -0.57 -4.48 8.02
N ILE A 98 0.68 -4.17 8.40
CA ILE A 98 1.16 -4.43 9.76
C ILE A 98 0.74 -3.31 10.73
N LEU A 99 0.56 -2.09 10.20
CA LEU A 99 0.17 -0.93 11.00
C LEU A 99 -1.22 -1.11 11.62
N VAL A 100 -2.13 -1.84 10.97
CA VAL A 100 -3.47 -2.06 11.54
C VAL A 100 -3.47 -2.91 12.82
N GLN A 101 -2.38 -3.63 13.12
CA GLN A 101 -2.18 -4.27 14.44
C GLN A 101 -1.34 -3.40 15.41
N GLY A 102 -1.02 -2.16 15.03
CA GLY A 102 -0.17 -1.25 15.80
C GLY A 102 1.32 -1.57 15.72
N ALA A 103 1.75 -2.37 14.73
CA ALA A 103 3.15 -2.73 14.60
C ALA A 103 3.99 -1.56 14.05
N ARG A 104 5.22 -1.44 14.55
CA ARG A 104 6.25 -0.54 14.00
C ARG A 104 7.06 -1.27 12.92
N PRO A 105 7.17 -0.76 11.69
CA PRO A 105 8.05 -1.34 10.67
C PRO A 105 9.52 -1.35 11.12
N LEU A 106 10.22 -2.46 10.88
CA LEU A 106 11.64 -2.64 11.28
C LEU A 106 12.58 -2.71 10.07
N PHE A 107 12.27 -3.61 9.12
CA PHE A 107 13.02 -3.80 7.89
C PHE A 107 12.07 -4.28 6.79
N PHE A 108 12.51 -4.20 5.53
CA PHE A 108 11.74 -4.62 4.37
C PHE A 108 12.62 -5.45 3.44
N LEU A 109 12.05 -6.50 2.85
CA LEU A 109 12.68 -7.28 1.79
C LEU A 109 11.76 -7.29 0.58
N ASP A 110 12.35 -7.14 -0.60
CA ASP A 110 11.65 -7.21 -1.88
C ASP A 110 12.09 -8.41 -2.72
N TYR A 111 11.20 -8.85 -3.60
CA TYR A 111 11.48 -9.83 -4.64
C TYR A 111 10.89 -9.33 -5.95
N ILE A 112 11.76 -9.05 -6.92
CA ILE A 112 11.38 -8.58 -8.25
C ILE A 112 11.65 -9.70 -9.26
N ALA A 113 10.61 -10.12 -9.98
CA ALA A 113 10.70 -11.05 -11.09
C ALA A 113 10.28 -10.37 -12.40
N ALA A 114 11.08 -10.53 -13.44
CA ALA A 114 10.82 -10.01 -14.78
C ALA A 114 11.32 -10.99 -15.85
N GLU A 115 10.64 -11.05 -16.99
CA GLU A 115 11.08 -11.85 -18.15
C GLU A 115 12.44 -11.37 -18.69
N ARG A 116 12.64 -10.05 -18.70
CA ARG A 116 13.92 -9.40 -19.02
C ARG A 116 14.09 -8.15 -18.17
N LEU A 117 15.25 -7.98 -17.53
CA LEU A 117 15.54 -6.85 -16.67
C LEU A 117 15.97 -5.63 -17.52
N ASP A 118 15.15 -4.57 -17.53
CA ASP A 118 15.41 -3.31 -18.24
C ASP A 118 15.52 -2.13 -17.25
N PRO A 119 16.65 -1.39 -17.20
CA PRO A 119 16.88 -0.41 -16.14
C PRO A 119 16.31 1.02 -16.30
N VAL A 120 15.75 1.46 -17.44
CA VAL A 120 15.36 2.89 -17.63
C VAL A 120 14.24 3.08 -18.67
N MET A 121 13.03 3.56 -18.34
CA MET A 121 12.06 4.10 -19.33
C MET A 121 10.99 5.06 -18.74
N ALA A 122 10.42 5.97 -19.59
CA ALA A 122 9.00 6.46 -19.62
C ALA A 122 8.71 7.80 -20.37
N ALA A 123 7.51 7.94 -21.00
CA ALA A 123 6.74 9.20 -21.16
C ALA A 123 5.25 9.00 -21.63
N ALA A 124 4.31 9.91 -21.28
CA ALA A 124 2.84 9.75 -21.38
C ALA A 124 2.04 11.01 -21.92
N VAL A 125 0.72 10.85 -22.14
CA VAL A 125 -0.28 11.79 -22.74
C VAL A 125 -1.40 12.17 -21.75
N GLU A 126 -1.86 13.43 -21.76
CA GLU A 126 -2.77 14.05 -20.76
C GLU A 126 -4.29 13.90 -20.98
N VAL A 127 -5.07 13.97 -19.89
CA VAL A 127 -6.56 13.96 -19.88
C VAL A 127 -7.08 15.10 -18.99
N ALA A 128 -7.93 15.97 -19.56
CA ALA A 128 -8.31 17.25 -18.93
C ALA A 128 -9.13 17.13 -17.63
N GLU A 129 -9.91 16.07 -17.44
CA GLU A 129 -10.85 15.91 -16.32
C GLU A 129 -10.18 15.47 -15.00
N LEU A 130 -8.95 14.95 -15.08
CA LEU A 130 -8.18 14.44 -13.94
C LEU A 130 -7.18 15.46 -13.39
N GLY A 131 -7.00 16.61 -14.07
CA GLY A 131 -5.92 17.57 -13.78
C GLY A 131 -4.51 17.02 -14.02
N CYS A 132 -4.38 15.81 -14.56
CA CYS A 132 -3.15 15.08 -14.87
C CYS A 132 -3.42 14.03 -15.95
N THR A 133 -2.40 13.29 -16.41
CA THR A 133 -2.63 12.18 -17.34
C THR A 133 -3.40 11.04 -16.65
N LEU A 134 -4.17 10.25 -17.41
CA LEU A 134 -4.77 9.02 -16.88
C LEU A 134 -3.69 8.08 -16.33
N GLY A 135 -2.52 8.05 -16.96
CA GLY A 135 -1.36 7.31 -16.48
C GLY A 135 -0.87 7.78 -15.11
N ASP A 136 -0.80 9.10 -14.87
CA ASP A 136 -0.43 9.68 -13.57
C ASP A 136 -1.43 9.31 -12.49
N ALA A 137 -2.73 9.45 -12.79
CA ALA A 137 -3.77 9.11 -11.82
C ALA A 137 -3.76 7.61 -11.46
N LEU A 138 -3.56 6.73 -12.44
CA LEU A 138 -3.46 5.28 -12.21
C LEU A 138 -2.15 4.88 -11.52
N LEU A 139 -1.06 5.61 -11.75
CA LEU A 139 0.26 5.34 -11.17
C LEU A 139 0.55 6.13 -9.90
N ALA A 140 -0.40 6.94 -9.41
CA ALA A 140 -0.29 7.66 -8.15
C ALA A 140 0.16 6.70 -7.03
N PRO A 141 1.21 7.04 -6.26
CA PRO A 141 1.72 6.15 -5.22
C PRO A 141 0.67 5.82 -4.17
N HIS A 142 0.63 4.57 -3.73
CA HIS A 142 -0.16 4.15 -2.58
C HIS A 142 0.27 4.96 -1.34
N ARG A 143 -0.67 5.50 -0.58
CA ARG A 143 -0.36 6.37 0.56
C ARG A 143 0.11 5.54 1.76
N SER A 144 1.15 6.03 2.45
CA SER A 144 1.51 5.54 3.80
C SER A 144 0.68 6.26 4.86
N TYR A 145 0.10 5.52 5.80
CA TYR A 145 -0.66 6.08 6.92
C TYR A 145 0.11 6.08 8.25
N LEU A 146 1.37 5.65 8.24
CA LEU A 146 2.20 5.52 9.44
C LEU A 146 2.31 6.83 10.23
N THR A 147 2.67 7.93 9.57
CA THR A 147 2.80 9.24 10.23
C THR A 147 1.47 9.71 10.82
N ALA A 148 0.36 9.52 10.11
CA ALA A 148 -0.97 9.89 10.58
C ALA A 148 -1.34 9.13 11.87
N VAL A 149 -1.15 7.81 11.88
CA VAL A 149 -1.41 6.97 13.06
C VAL A 149 -0.51 7.35 14.23
N ASN A 150 0.80 7.54 13.98
CA ASN A 150 1.75 7.96 15.02
C ASN A 150 1.38 9.32 15.63
N THR A 151 0.97 10.29 14.81
CA THR A 151 0.52 11.61 15.29
C THR A 151 -0.67 11.47 16.23
N LEU A 152 -1.68 10.67 15.86
CA LEU A 152 -2.85 10.44 16.71
C LEU A 152 -2.50 9.76 18.03
N GLN A 153 -1.67 8.70 17.97
CA GLN A 153 -1.24 7.97 19.16
C GLN A 153 -0.42 8.84 20.10
N ALA A 154 0.49 9.67 19.57
CA ALA A 154 1.28 10.61 20.35
C ALA A 154 0.43 11.68 21.05
N ALA A 155 -0.71 12.06 20.45
CA ALA A 155 -1.69 12.96 21.05
C ALA A 155 -2.63 12.28 22.06
N GLY A 156 -2.52 10.96 22.27
CA GLY A 156 -3.38 10.22 23.20
C GLY A 156 -4.76 9.85 22.63
N ILE A 157 -4.96 9.96 21.32
CA ILE A 157 -6.18 9.49 20.65
C ILE A 157 -6.24 7.97 20.74
N GLN A 158 -7.37 7.46 21.24
CA GLN A 158 -7.62 6.03 21.41
C GLN A 158 -8.14 5.42 20.12
N ILE A 159 -7.25 4.77 19.37
CA ILE A 159 -7.63 4.00 18.19
C ILE A 159 -8.13 2.62 18.65
N ARG A 160 -9.42 2.35 18.46
CA ARG A 160 -10.08 1.08 18.84
C ARG A 160 -10.03 0.02 17.74
N GLY A 161 -9.77 0.44 16.51
CA GLY A 161 -9.65 -0.45 15.35
C GLY A 161 -9.14 0.31 14.15
N MET A 162 -8.46 -0.41 13.25
CA MET A 162 -7.93 0.11 12.00
C MET A 162 -8.22 -0.88 10.88
N ALA A 163 -8.70 -0.40 9.74
CA ALA A 163 -8.90 -1.22 8.56
C ALA A 163 -8.22 -0.54 7.35
N HIS A 164 -7.21 -1.22 6.80
CA HIS A 164 -6.59 -0.84 5.54
C HIS A 164 -7.51 -1.27 4.39
N ILE A 165 -7.84 -0.34 3.49
CA ILE A 165 -8.82 -0.57 2.44
C ILE A 165 -8.09 -0.90 1.13
N THR A 166 -8.10 -2.18 0.78
CA THR A 166 -7.38 -2.74 -0.37
C THR A 166 -8.34 -3.50 -1.29
N GLY A 167 -7.98 -4.70 -1.76
CA GLY A 167 -8.90 -5.57 -2.50
C GLY A 167 -10.11 -5.96 -1.64
N GLY A 168 -11.30 -5.96 -2.22
CA GLY A 168 -12.56 -6.12 -1.46
C GLY A 168 -13.10 -4.81 -0.88
N GLY A 169 -12.38 -3.69 -1.09
CA GLY A 169 -12.90 -2.34 -0.93
C GLY A 169 -13.45 -2.04 0.46
N LEU A 170 -14.46 -1.17 0.51
CA LEU A 170 -15.12 -0.73 1.75
C LEU A 170 -16.03 -1.80 2.35
N ILE A 171 -16.33 -2.86 1.60
CA ILE A 171 -17.28 -3.90 2.02
C ILE A 171 -16.57 -5.03 2.76
N ASP A 172 -15.46 -5.55 2.25
CA ASP A 172 -14.82 -6.75 2.81
C ASP A 172 -13.73 -6.44 3.84
N ASN A 173 -13.08 -5.28 3.75
CA ASN A 173 -11.94 -4.97 4.62
C ASN A 173 -12.36 -4.58 6.05
N PRO A 174 -13.31 -3.63 6.27
CA PRO A 174 -13.67 -3.21 7.62
C PRO A 174 -14.21 -4.32 8.53
N PRO A 175 -15.09 -5.24 8.07
CA PRO A 175 -15.65 -6.29 8.93
C PRO A 175 -14.63 -7.22 9.57
N ARG A 176 -13.41 -7.34 9.01
CA ARG A 176 -12.34 -8.21 9.53
C ARG A 176 -11.91 -7.85 10.95
N ILE A 177 -12.16 -6.61 11.38
CA ILE A 177 -11.80 -6.10 12.71
C ILE A 177 -13.02 -5.85 13.61
N PHE A 178 -14.24 -6.07 13.14
CA PHE A 178 -15.43 -5.78 13.92
C PHE A 178 -15.71 -6.89 14.94
N PRO A 179 -15.95 -6.55 16.22
CA PRO A 179 -16.50 -7.48 17.18
C PRO A 179 -17.86 -8.05 16.71
N PRO A 180 -18.25 -9.25 17.17
CA PRO A 180 -19.59 -9.79 16.93
C PRO A 180 -20.67 -8.81 17.38
N GLY A 181 -21.73 -8.68 16.57
CA GLY A 181 -22.87 -7.80 16.87
C GLY A 181 -22.65 -6.32 16.53
N LEU A 182 -21.54 -5.96 15.86
CA LEU A 182 -21.31 -4.61 15.34
C LEU A 182 -21.26 -4.58 13.81
N ALA A 183 -21.65 -3.43 13.26
CA ALA A 183 -21.51 -3.06 11.85
C ALA A 183 -21.03 -1.59 11.74
N ALA A 184 -20.66 -1.16 10.55
CA ALA A 184 -20.38 0.24 10.24
C ALA A 184 -21.44 0.80 9.29
N ARG A 185 -21.87 2.04 9.54
CA ARG A 185 -22.63 2.84 8.59
C ARG A 185 -21.77 3.97 8.08
N LEU A 186 -21.54 4.00 6.77
CA LEU A 186 -20.75 5.00 6.06
C LEU A 186 -21.68 5.91 5.24
N TYR A 187 -21.40 7.21 5.24
CA TYR A 187 -22.21 8.22 4.54
C TYR A 187 -21.43 8.76 3.35
N ARG A 188 -21.83 8.38 2.14
CA ARG A 188 -21.08 8.63 0.90
C ARG A 188 -20.88 10.12 0.63
N ASP A 189 -21.74 11.00 1.11
CA ASP A 189 -21.61 12.45 0.94
C ASP A 189 -20.51 13.09 1.82
N ARG A 190 -19.88 12.35 2.74
CA ARG A 190 -18.94 12.91 3.73
C ARG A 190 -17.47 12.95 3.32
N TRP A 191 -17.10 12.41 2.17
CA TRP A 191 -15.74 12.50 1.64
C TRP A 191 -15.73 12.58 0.11
N PRO A 192 -14.76 13.30 -0.49
CA PRO A 192 -14.62 13.32 -1.94
C PRO A 192 -14.04 12.00 -2.45
N ALA A 193 -14.63 11.42 -3.50
CA ALA A 193 -13.93 10.38 -4.26
C ALA A 193 -13.05 11.05 -5.32
N PRO A 194 -11.81 10.58 -5.52
CA PRO A 194 -11.00 10.96 -6.65
C PRO A 194 -11.76 10.83 -8.00
N PRO A 195 -11.68 11.82 -8.91
CA PRO A 195 -12.44 11.82 -10.16
C PRO A 195 -12.23 10.59 -11.07
N ILE A 196 -11.10 9.90 -10.90
CA ILE A 196 -10.81 8.66 -11.63
C ILE A 196 -11.85 7.56 -11.35
N PHE A 197 -12.44 7.51 -10.16
CA PHE A 197 -13.47 6.52 -9.85
C PHE A 197 -14.76 6.80 -10.62
N ASP A 198 -15.16 8.07 -10.77
CA ASP A 198 -16.31 8.45 -11.59
C ASP A 198 -16.05 8.15 -13.08
N LEU A 199 -14.82 8.33 -13.55
CA LEU A 199 -14.41 7.98 -14.91
C LEU A 199 -14.51 6.45 -15.13
N ILE A 200 -13.95 5.66 -14.22
CA ILE A 200 -14.01 4.18 -14.26
C ILE A 200 -15.47 3.71 -14.23
N GLN A 201 -16.26 4.23 -13.29
CA GLN A 201 -17.65 3.82 -13.11
C GLN A 201 -18.48 4.09 -14.36
N ARG A 202 -18.40 5.30 -14.91
CA ARG A 202 -19.16 5.70 -16.11
C ARG A 202 -18.71 4.93 -17.35
N SER A 203 -17.39 4.77 -17.53
CA SER A 203 -16.82 4.06 -18.68
C SER A 203 -17.16 2.57 -18.66
N GLY A 204 -17.12 1.94 -17.47
CA GLY A 204 -17.44 0.53 -17.28
C GLY A 204 -18.92 0.23 -17.04
N ARG A 205 -19.77 1.25 -16.86
CA ARG A 205 -21.18 1.13 -16.42
C ARG A 205 -21.32 0.27 -15.16
N ILE A 206 -20.45 0.53 -14.18
CA ILE A 206 -20.32 -0.29 -12.97
C ILE A 206 -21.35 0.18 -11.93
N ALA A 207 -22.05 -0.76 -11.30
CA ALA A 207 -23.00 -0.47 -10.23
C ALA A 207 -22.27 0.09 -8.98
N ASP A 208 -22.94 0.94 -8.20
CA ASP A 208 -22.32 1.57 -7.02
C ASP A 208 -21.85 0.56 -5.98
N ALA A 209 -22.63 -0.50 -5.76
CA ALA A 209 -22.27 -1.57 -4.83
C ALA A 209 -20.97 -2.28 -5.26
N GLU A 210 -20.82 -2.54 -6.56
CA GLU A 210 -19.61 -3.13 -7.12
C GLU A 210 -18.42 -2.17 -7.01
N MET A 211 -18.63 -0.87 -7.25
CA MET A 211 -17.60 0.14 -7.06
C MET A 211 -17.07 0.15 -5.63
N ALA A 212 -17.94 0.04 -4.62
CA ALA A 212 -17.54 0.01 -3.21
C ALA A 212 -16.92 -1.32 -2.76
N HIS A 213 -17.25 -2.42 -3.44
CA HIS A 213 -16.68 -3.74 -3.18
C HIS A 213 -15.29 -3.89 -3.84
N VAL A 214 -15.05 -3.24 -4.97
CA VAL A 214 -13.77 -3.38 -5.69
C VAL A 214 -12.78 -2.29 -5.30
N PHE A 215 -13.25 -1.04 -5.17
CA PHE A 215 -12.38 0.12 -4.98
C PHE A 215 -12.49 0.71 -3.58
N ASN A 216 -11.46 1.45 -3.18
CA ASN A 216 -11.42 2.18 -1.92
C ASN A 216 -12.23 3.49 -1.93
N LEU A 217 -12.63 3.97 -3.12
CA LEU A 217 -13.41 5.19 -3.34
C LEU A 217 -12.86 6.44 -2.63
N GLY A 218 -11.53 6.54 -2.51
CA GLY A 218 -10.83 7.66 -1.88
C GLY A 218 -10.46 7.44 -0.41
N LEU A 219 -10.91 6.35 0.23
CA LEU A 219 -10.59 6.03 1.62
C LEU A 219 -9.61 4.86 1.67
N GLY A 220 -8.31 5.13 1.82
CA GLY A 220 -7.31 4.04 1.93
C GLY A 220 -7.17 3.44 3.33
N MET A 221 -7.63 4.12 4.38
CA MET A 221 -7.59 3.64 5.78
C MET A 221 -8.82 4.13 6.53
N LEU A 222 -9.43 3.25 7.33
CA LEU A 222 -10.47 3.61 8.31
C LEU A 222 -9.95 3.43 9.73
N LEU A 223 -10.20 4.43 10.57
CA LEU A 223 -9.88 4.41 12.00
C LEU A 223 -11.18 4.45 12.81
N ILE A 224 -11.33 3.53 13.77
CA ILE A 224 -12.47 3.50 14.70
C ILE A 224 -12.03 4.16 16.00
N LEU A 225 -12.68 5.27 16.35
CA LEU A 225 -12.36 6.08 17.52
C LEU A 225 -13.60 6.20 18.45
N PRO A 226 -13.41 6.51 19.74
CA PRO A 226 -14.50 7.04 20.56
C PRO A 226 -15.11 8.29 19.92
N ALA A 227 -16.44 8.39 19.90
CA ALA A 227 -17.14 9.51 19.27
C ALA A 227 -16.65 10.89 19.77
N GLY A 228 -16.34 11.00 21.06
CA GLY A 228 -15.84 12.24 21.68
C GLY A 228 -14.44 12.68 21.23
N GLN A 229 -13.66 11.83 20.56
CA GLN A 229 -12.30 12.13 20.09
C GLN A 229 -12.24 12.44 18.58
N SER A 230 -13.36 12.29 17.85
CA SER A 230 -13.35 12.44 16.39
C SER A 230 -12.94 13.84 15.94
N ALA A 231 -13.44 14.90 16.58
CA ALA A 231 -13.13 16.28 16.18
C ALA A 231 -11.65 16.63 16.39
N GLU A 232 -11.08 16.21 17.52
CA GLU A 232 -9.65 16.40 17.83
C GLU A 232 -8.76 15.63 16.85
N ALA A 233 -9.10 14.37 16.57
CA ALA A 233 -8.37 13.56 15.60
C ALA A 233 -8.36 14.19 14.21
N LEU A 234 -9.49 14.72 13.75
CA LEU A 234 -9.56 15.43 12.46
C LEU A 234 -8.71 16.70 12.45
N ALA A 235 -8.71 17.47 13.54
CA ALA A 235 -7.87 18.68 13.65
C ALA A 235 -6.37 18.36 13.55
N LEU A 236 -5.94 17.20 14.07
CA LEU A 236 -4.55 16.73 13.99
C LEU A 236 -4.17 16.21 12.59
N LEU A 237 -5.11 15.59 11.88
CA LEU A 237 -4.86 15.00 10.56
C LEU A 237 -4.99 15.99 9.40
N GLY A 238 -5.74 17.07 9.58
CA GLY A 238 -5.95 18.10 8.56
C GLY A 238 -6.96 17.70 7.48
N GLU A 239 -6.80 18.28 6.28
CA GLU A 239 -7.82 18.26 5.21
C GLU A 239 -8.00 16.90 4.52
N ASP A 240 -7.07 15.96 4.73
CA ASP A 240 -7.08 14.63 4.12
C ASP A 240 -7.81 13.57 4.96
N ALA A 241 -8.54 13.99 5.98
CA ALA A 241 -9.28 13.11 6.87
C ALA A 241 -10.72 13.58 7.04
N TRP A 242 -11.65 12.62 7.09
CA TRP A 242 -13.08 12.89 7.19
C TRP A 242 -13.72 12.01 8.26
N ASN A 243 -14.75 12.53 8.93
CA ASN A 243 -15.69 11.69 9.66
C ASN A 243 -16.64 11.05 8.64
N VAL A 244 -16.38 9.79 8.29
CA VAL A 244 -17.08 9.10 7.20
C VAL A 244 -18.30 8.31 7.66
N GLY A 245 -18.51 8.12 8.96
CA GLY A 245 -19.49 7.15 9.44
C GLY A 245 -19.46 6.89 10.94
N GLU A 246 -20.20 5.87 11.34
CA GLU A 246 -20.35 5.46 12.73
C GLU A 246 -20.46 3.93 12.85
N MET A 247 -20.08 3.41 14.03
CA MET A 247 -20.33 2.02 14.39
C MET A 247 -21.76 1.87 14.91
N ILE A 248 -22.48 0.87 14.44
CA ILE A 248 -23.86 0.56 14.82
C ILE A 248 -23.98 -0.87 15.36
N ALA A 249 -25.01 -1.13 16.16
CA ALA A 249 -25.38 -2.49 16.54
C ALA A 249 -25.90 -3.25 15.32
N ARG A 250 -25.60 -4.55 15.26
CA ARG A 250 -25.99 -5.43 14.15
C ARG A 250 -26.77 -6.63 14.68
N ASP A 251 -28.07 -6.64 14.38
CA ASP A 251 -28.96 -7.77 14.66
C ASP A 251 -29.09 -8.70 13.43
N ALA A 252 -29.31 -8.13 12.24
CA ALA A 252 -29.33 -8.79 10.94
C ALA A 252 -28.92 -7.79 9.84
N GLY A 253 -28.51 -8.29 8.67
CA GLY A 253 -28.12 -7.44 7.53
C GLY A 253 -26.60 -7.33 7.32
N PRO A 254 -26.16 -6.41 6.44
CA PRO A 254 -24.76 -6.30 6.06
C PRO A 254 -23.90 -5.80 7.23
N THR A 255 -22.61 -6.15 7.22
CA THR A 255 -21.63 -5.66 8.21
C THR A 255 -21.15 -4.24 7.89
N VAL A 256 -21.35 -3.77 6.66
CA VAL A 256 -21.13 -2.39 6.24
C VAL A 256 -22.36 -1.90 5.47
N GLU A 257 -22.94 -0.80 5.92
CA GLU A 257 -24.01 -0.07 5.24
C GLU A 257 -23.43 1.19 4.62
N ILE A 258 -23.58 1.38 3.30
CA ILE A 258 -23.22 2.64 2.64
C ILE A 258 -24.50 3.39 2.30
N VAL A 259 -24.68 4.54 2.93
CA VAL A 259 -25.84 5.43 2.77
C VAL A 259 -25.43 6.58 1.84
N ARG A 260 -26.38 7.01 0.99
CA ARG A 260 -26.24 8.18 0.13
C ARG A 260 -26.76 9.43 0.79
#